data_AF-A0A0R2LQX1-F1
#
_entry.id   AF-A0A0R2LQX1-F1
#
_cell.length_a   1.000
_cell.length_b   1.000
_cell.length_c   1.000
_cell.angle_alpha   90.00
_cell.angle_beta   90.00
_cell.angle_gamma   90.00
#
_symmetry.space_group_name_H-M   'P 1'
#
loop_
_entity.id
_entity.type
_entity.pdbx_description
1 polymer ?
#
loop_
_entity_poly.entity_id
_entity_poly.type
_entity_poly.pdbx_seq_one_letter_code
_entity_poly.pdbx_strand_id
1 'polypeptide(L)'
;MVGVYTAAFQNLLDERAYFQIELLALVIGVIFLLVLIIRFKINTFVSLILTSVLTAMLLGMDLTKIAATIETGIGSQLGELSLVFGFGAMLGRLVADAGGAYMIATTLIDRFGKKRLQLAIMLASFILGIALFFEVGMVLLIPIVFAIAVEADVPILYLGISMAAALSVTHGFLPPHPAPVAISAVLGANDGKVLLFGLVVAIPAAIIAGPLFTKLAQRYAPTAFEQKGNLSSLGEVKTFKPSEAPSFGLSVLTSLFPVILMAGSVKNLV
;
A
#
# COMPACT_ATOMS: atom_id res chain seq x y z
N MET A 1 -27.94 5.52 50.70
CA MET A 1 -27.19 4.49 49.93
C MET A 1 -27.96 4.00 48.70
N VAL A 2 -29.26 3.70 48.77
CA VAL A 2 -30.04 3.18 47.62
C VAL A 2 -30.02 4.10 46.37
N GLY A 3 -30.17 5.42 46.52
CA GLY A 3 -30.19 6.37 45.39
C GLY A 3 -28.87 6.52 44.60
N VAL A 4 -27.73 6.16 45.20
CA VAL A 4 -26.41 6.22 44.53
C VAL A 4 -26.24 5.00 43.62
N TYR A 5 -26.72 3.83 44.02
CA TYR A 5 -26.68 2.62 43.21
C TYR A 5 -27.68 2.65 42.03
N THR A 6 -28.85 3.28 42.20
CA THR A 6 -29.79 3.48 41.08
C THR A 6 -29.28 4.46 40.04
N ALA A 7 -28.64 5.57 40.45
CA ALA A 7 -28.02 6.51 39.51
C ALA A 7 -26.83 5.90 38.76
N ALA A 8 -26.00 5.10 39.44
CA ALA A 8 -24.90 4.38 38.81
C ALA A 8 -25.40 3.33 37.79
N PHE A 9 -26.48 2.61 38.12
CA PHE A 9 -27.10 1.64 37.21
C PHE A 9 -27.76 2.31 35.99
N GLN A 10 -28.43 3.45 36.19
CA GLN A 10 -29.03 4.22 35.10
C GLN A 10 -27.95 4.78 34.15
N ASN A 11 -26.87 5.35 34.69
CA ASN A 11 -25.71 5.80 33.87
C ASN A 11 -25.08 4.65 33.08
N LEU A 12 -24.98 3.45 33.67
CA LEU A 12 -24.47 2.25 32.98
C LEU A 12 -25.39 1.80 31.83
N LEU A 13 -26.71 1.94 32.00
CA LEU A 13 -27.68 1.65 30.93
C LEU A 13 -27.64 2.72 29.83
N ASP A 14 -27.49 3.98 30.20
CA ASP A 14 -27.38 5.09 29.25
C ASP A 14 -26.07 4.99 28.45
N GLU A 15 -24.92 4.78 29.09
CA GLU A 15 -23.64 4.55 28.39
C GLU A 15 -23.71 3.35 27.42
N ARG A 16 -24.36 2.26 27.82
CA ARG A 16 -24.61 1.11 26.94
C ARG A 16 -25.48 1.50 25.74
N ALA A 17 -26.52 2.30 25.94
CA ALA A 17 -27.41 2.75 24.87
C ALA A 17 -26.71 3.70 23.89
N TYR A 18 -25.93 4.66 24.39
CA TYR A 18 -25.12 5.57 23.56
C TYR A 18 -24.10 4.81 22.72
N PHE A 19 -23.40 3.84 23.31
CA PHE A 19 -22.46 2.97 22.60
C PHE A 19 -23.12 2.17 21.46
N GLN A 20 -24.36 1.70 21.65
CA GLN A 20 -25.11 1.00 20.60
C GLN A 20 -25.49 1.94 19.43
N ILE A 21 -25.84 3.19 19.74
CA ILE A 21 -26.19 4.21 18.72
C ILE A 21 -24.95 4.58 17.89
N GLU A 22 -23.80 4.78 18.52
CA GLU A 22 -22.54 5.08 17.84
C GLU A 22 -22.11 3.95 16.91
N LEU A 23 -22.18 2.70 17.39
CA LEU A 23 -21.84 1.52 16.59
C LEU A 23 -22.80 1.36 15.40
N LEU A 24 -24.10 1.60 15.61
CA LEU A 24 -25.09 1.55 14.54
C LEU A 24 -24.83 2.65 13.49
N ALA A 25 -24.54 3.88 13.92
CA ALA A 25 -24.20 4.98 13.03
C ALA A 25 -22.94 4.66 12.21
N LEU A 26 -21.91 4.08 12.83
CA LEU A 26 -20.69 3.62 12.15
C LEU A 26 -21.01 2.55 11.09
N VAL A 27 -21.78 1.52 11.45
CA VAL A 27 -22.17 0.44 10.53
C VAL A 27 -22.96 1.00 9.34
N ILE A 28 -23.92 1.91 9.59
CA ILE A 28 -24.68 2.58 8.54
C ILE A 28 -23.74 3.40 7.65
N GLY A 29 -22.80 4.16 8.22
CA GLY A 29 -21.81 4.92 7.48
C GLY A 29 -20.95 4.04 6.57
N VAL A 30 -20.44 2.91 7.09
CA VAL A 30 -19.65 1.95 6.29
C VAL A 30 -20.47 1.36 5.15
N ILE A 31 -21.71 0.92 5.42
CA ILE A 31 -22.60 0.39 4.38
C ILE A 31 -22.87 1.46 3.33
N PHE A 32 -23.16 2.69 3.74
CA PHE A 32 -23.42 3.81 2.85
C PHE A 32 -22.21 4.10 1.95
N LEU A 33 -21.00 4.19 2.52
CA LEU A 33 -19.75 4.36 1.79
C LEU A 33 -19.55 3.26 0.74
N LEU A 34 -19.72 1.99 1.15
CA LEU A 34 -19.56 0.84 0.26
C LEU A 34 -20.60 0.86 -0.87
N VAL A 35 -21.84 1.26 -0.60
CA VAL A 35 -22.89 1.41 -1.62
C VAL A 35 -22.53 2.52 -2.61
N LEU A 36 -22.05 3.68 -2.15
CA LEU A 36 -21.63 4.77 -3.05
C LEU A 36 -20.49 4.33 -3.98
N ILE A 37 -19.50 3.60 -3.46
CA ILE A 37 -18.34 3.16 -4.24
C ILE A 37 -18.69 1.98 -5.17
N ILE A 38 -19.37 0.95 -4.67
CA ILE A 38 -19.60 -0.30 -5.42
C ILE A 38 -20.78 -0.16 -6.38
N ARG A 39 -21.91 0.37 -5.90
CA ARG A 39 -23.16 0.40 -6.67
C ARG A 39 -23.31 1.66 -7.51
N PHE A 40 -22.93 2.82 -6.96
CA PHE A 40 -23.03 4.11 -7.65
C PHE A 40 -21.72 4.53 -8.33
N LYS A 41 -20.61 3.86 -8.04
CA LYS A 41 -19.28 4.11 -8.63
C LYS A 41 -18.84 5.57 -8.49
N ILE A 42 -19.22 6.21 -7.39
CA ILE A 42 -18.77 7.57 -7.07
C ILE A 42 -17.30 7.51 -6.64
N ASN A 43 -16.54 8.55 -6.96
CA ASN A 43 -15.16 8.70 -6.52
C ASN A 43 -15.04 8.51 -5.00
N THR A 44 -14.02 7.78 -4.54
CA THR A 44 -13.80 7.45 -3.13
C THR A 44 -13.73 8.70 -2.24
N PHE A 45 -13.05 9.75 -2.69
CA PHE A 45 -12.92 11.00 -1.93
C PHE A 45 -14.29 11.67 -1.71
N VAL A 46 -15.09 11.79 -2.75
CA VAL A 46 -16.45 12.34 -2.67
C VAL A 46 -17.33 11.47 -1.78
N SER A 47 -17.24 10.15 -1.93
CA SER A 47 -18.01 9.18 -1.15
C SER A 47 -17.68 9.27 0.35
N LEU A 48 -16.40 9.46 0.70
CA LEU A 48 -15.96 9.67 2.08
C LEU A 48 -16.53 10.97 2.66
N ILE A 49 -16.51 12.08 1.91
CA ILE A 49 -17.11 13.35 2.39
C ILE A 49 -18.60 13.17 2.66
N LEU A 50 -19.35 12.58 1.71
CA LEU A 50 -20.79 12.34 1.88
C LEU A 50 -21.08 11.42 3.07
N THR A 51 -20.25 10.39 3.25
CA THR A 51 -20.36 9.48 4.39
C THR A 51 -20.07 10.19 5.71
N SER A 52 -19.06 11.06 5.76
CA SER A 52 -18.74 11.86 6.95
C SER A 52 -19.88 12.80 7.33
N VAL A 53 -20.54 13.44 6.35
CA VAL A 53 -21.74 14.27 6.59
C VAL A 53 -22.87 13.43 7.17
N LEU A 54 -23.18 12.28 6.54
CA LEU A 54 -24.23 11.38 7.04
C LEU A 54 -23.93 10.90 8.46
N THR A 55 -22.70 10.46 8.71
CA THR A 55 -22.28 9.94 10.02
C THR A 55 -22.36 11.03 11.09
N ALA A 56 -21.92 12.25 10.79
CA ALA A 56 -22.03 13.39 11.71
C ALA A 56 -23.49 13.71 12.04
N MET A 57 -24.40 13.65 11.06
CA MET A 57 -25.84 13.84 11.27
C MET A 57 -26.44 12.72 12.14
N LEU A 58 -26.08 11.45 11.90
CA LEU A 58 -26.55 10.31 12.69
C LEU A 58 -26.08 10.36 14.15
N LEU A 59 -24.89 10.93 14.38
CA LEU A 59 -24.34 11.17 15.72
C LEU A 59 -24.91 12.44 16.39
N GLY A 60 -25.84 13.15 15.75
CA GLY A 60 -26.52 14.32 16.33
C GLY A 60 -25.66 15.59 16.35
N MET A 61 -24.66 15.70 15.48
CA MET A 61 -23.83 16.91 15.37
C MET A 61 -24.63 18.09 14.80
N ASP A 62 -24.40 19.28 15.35
CA ASP A 62 -24.94 20.53 14.82
C ASP A 62 -24.50 20.72 13.36
N LEU A 63 -25.46 20.93 12.45
CA LEU A 63 -25.24 21.09 11.02
C LEU A 63 -24.24 22.21 10.69
N THR A 64 -24.18 23.27 11.50
CA THR A 64 -23.26 24.39 11.31
C THR A 64 -21.81 24.01 11.59
N LYS A 65 -21.56 22.95 12.37
CA LYS A 65 -20.22 22.49 12.75
C LYS A 65 -19.67 21.40 11.83
N ILE A 66 -20.54 20.68 11.10
CA ILE A 66 -20.14 19.53 10.28
C ILE A 66 -19.04 19.90 9.29
N ALA A 67 -19.18 21.02 8.56
CA ALA A 67 -18.19 21.44 7.58
C ALA A 67 -16.81 21.69 8.23
N ALA A 68 -16.77 22.43 9.34
CA ALA A 68 -15.55 22.73 10.07
C ALA A 68 -14.91 21.47 10.68
N THR A 69 -15.71 20.52 11.16
CA THR A 69 -15.22 19.24 11.70
C THR A 69 -14.61 18.37 10.60
N ILE A 70 -15.24 18.30 9.42
CA ILE A 70 -14.70 17.58 8.27
C ILE A 70 -13.39 18.24 7.81
N GLU A 71 -13.35 19.57 7.69
CA GLU A 71 -12.15 20.32 7.33
C GLU A 71 -11.00 20.06 8.31
N THR A 72 -11.28 20.16 9.61
CA THR A 72 -10.28 19.93 10.67
C THR A 72 -9.78 18.47 10.67
N GLY A 73 -10.68 17.51 10.47
CA GLY A 73 -10.33 16.09 10.40
C GLY A 73 -9.43 15.77 9.20
N ILE A 74 -9.77 16.28 8.02
CA ILE A 74 -8.93 16.11 6.82
C ILE A 74 -7.59 16.86 6.99
N GLY A 75 -7.64 18.10 7.48
CA GLY A 75 -6.47 18.97 7.62
C GLY A 75 -5.45 18.45 8.61
N SER A 76 -5.88 17.90 9.75
CA SER A 76 -4.98 17.29 10.74
C SER A 76 -4.26 16.06 10.15
N GLN A 77 -4.99 15.17 9.49
CA GLN A 77 -4.40 13.98 8.86
C GLN A 77 -3.44 14.33 7.73
N LEU A 78 -3.80 15.28 6.86
CA LEU A 78 -2.95 15.72 5.76
C LEU A 78 -1.74 16.50 6.26
N GLY A 79 -1.89 17.31 7.31
CA GLY A 79 -0.80 18.06 7.93
C GLY A 79 0.30 17.12 8.44
N GLU A 80 -0.11 16.11 9.23
CA GLU A 80 0.82 15.11 9.79
C GLU A 80 1.56 14.33 8.70
N LEU A 81 0.86 13.92 7.64
CA LEU A 81 1.43 13.06 6.60
C LEU A 81 2.06 13.82 5.42
N SER A 82 1.91 15.14 5.36
CA SER A 82 2.30 15.97 4.21
C SER A 82 3.76 15.82 3.82
N LEU A 83 4.68 15.86 4.79
CA LEU A 83 6.12 15.75 4.56
C LEU A 83 6.50 14.35 4.07
N VAL A 84 5.93 13.30 4.69
CA VAL A 84 6.18 11.91 4.31
C VAL A 84 5.71 11.68 2.87
N PHE A 85 4.54 12.19 2.50
CA PHE A 85 4.00 12.02 1.14
C PHE A 85 4.79 12.83 0.12
N GLY A 86 5.09 14.09 0.42
CA GLY A 86 5.81 14.98 -0.47
C GLY A 86 7.21 14.47 -0.78
N PHE A 87 8.02 14.24 0.26
CA PHE A 87 9.39 13.75 0.07
C PHE A 87 9.43 12.31 -0.43
N GLY A 88 8.52 11.44 0.03
CA GLY A 88 8.41 10.06 -0.46
C GLY A 88 8.11 10.01 -1.96
N ALA A 89 7.14 10.79 -2.43
CA ALA A 89 6.79 10.87 -3.85
C ALA A 89 7.92 11.47 -4.69
N MET A 90 8.57 12.54 -4.20
CA MET A 90 9.70 13.16 -4.89
C MET A 90 10.89 12.19 -5.02
N LEU A 91 11.31 11.56 -3.93
CA LEU A 91 12.42 10.60 -3.94
C LEU A 91 12.11 9.40 -4.83
N GLY A 92 10.92 8.82 -4.70
CA GLY A 92 10.51 7.70 -5.54
C GLY A 92 10.52 8.07 -7.02
N ARG A 93 10.02 9.27 -7.37
CA ARG A 93 10.04 9.75 -8.75
C ARG A 93 11.46 10.00 -9.27
N LEU A 94 12.34 10.59 -8.45
CA LEU A 94 13.74 10.81 -8.82
C LEU A 94 14.48 9.49 -9.08
N VAL A 95 14.27 8.47 -8.24
CA VAL A 95 14.86 7.13 -8.44
C VAL A 95 14.36 6.48 -9.72
N ALA A 96 13.06 6.61 -10.00
CA ALA A 96 12.45 6.08 -11.23
C ALA A 96 12.97 6.81 -12.48
N ASP A 97 13.02 8.14 -12.45
CA ASP A 97 13.46 8.96 -13.58
C ASP A 97 14.98 8.90 -13.82
N ALA A 98 15.78 8.66 -12.78
CA ALA A 98 17.22 8.42 -12.90
C ALA A 98 17.55 7.01 -13.44
N GLY A 99 16.57 6.13 -13.64
CA GLY A 99 16.79 4.76 -14.09
C GLY A 99 17.29 3.81 -12.99
N GLY A 100 17.33 4.23 -11.72
CA GLY A 100 17.77 3.39 -10.62
C GLY A 100 16.85 2.18 -10.41
N ALA A 101 15.54 2.39 -10.60
CA ALA A 101 14.58 1.31 -10.49
C ALA A 101 14.68 0.29 -11.65
N TYR A 102 15.02 0.75 -12.85
CA TYR A 102 15.38 -0.14 -13.97
C TYR A 102 16.62 -0.97 -13.63
N MET A 103 17.68 -0.34 -13.11
CA MET A 103 18.92 -1.01 -12.72
C MET A 103 18.74 -2.06 -11.63
N ILE A 104 17.89 -1.80 -10.62
CA ILE A 104 17.56 -2.79 -9.57
C ILE A 104 16.93 -4.04 -10.19
N ALA A 105 15.93 -3.85 -11.06
CA ALA A 105 15.21 -4.94 -11.68
C ALA A 105 16.12 -5.79 -12.59
N THR A 106 16.81 -5.16 -13.55
CA THR A 106 17.67 -5.87 -14.51
C THR A 106 18.82 -6.60 -13.82
N THR A 107 19.53 -5.93 -12.89
CA THR A 107 20.65 -6.54 -12.17
C THR A 107 20.23 -7.78 -11.38
N LEU A 108 19.09 -7.74 -10.69
CA LEU A 108 18.61 -8.89 -9.92
C LEU A 108 18.19 -10.04 -10.85
N ILE A 109 17.58 -9.73 -11.99
CA ILE A 109 17.17 -10.73 -12.96
C ILE A 109 18.39 -11.42 -13.59
N ASP A 110 19.39 -10.66 -14.00
CA ASP A 110 20.64 -11.17 -14.57
C ASP A 110 21.39 -12.05 -13.56
N ARG A 111 21.41 -11.64 -12.29
CA ARG A 111 22.12 -12.37 -11.22
C ARG A 111 21.44 -13.68 -10.84
N PHE A 112 20.12 -13.72 -10.78
CA PHE A 112 19.37 -14.93 -10.41
C PHE A 112 19.23 -15.91 -11.58
N GLY A 113 19.31 -15.40 -12.81
CA GLY A 113 19.21 -16.17 -14.05
C GLY A 113 17.82 -16.77 -14.30
N LYS A 114 17.66 -17.43 -15.46
CA LYS A 114 16.36 -17.94 -15.94
C LYS A 114 15.67 -18.92 -14.98
N LYS A 115 16.44 -19.66 -14.16
CA LYS A 115 15.89 -20.66 -13.22
C LYS A 115 15.14 -20.06 -12.02
N ARG A 116 15.41 -18.80 -11.65
CA ARG A 116 14.82 -18.16 -10.46
C ARG A 116 14.19 -16.80 -10.78
N LEU A 117 13.72 -16.65 -12.00
CA LEU A 117 13.18 -15.41 -12.55
C LEU A 117 12.02 -14.83 -11.73
N GLN A 118 11.10 -15.70 -11.31
CA GLN A 118 9.95 -15.32 -10.49
C GLN A 118 10.37 -14.73 -9.14
N LEU A 119 11.39 -15.31 -8.50
CA LEU A 119 11.94 -14.82 -7.24
C LEU A 119 12.71 -13.51 -7.45
N ALA A 120 13.45 -13.38 -8.55
CA ALA A 120 14.16 -12.16 -8.90
C ALA A 120 13.20 -10.98 -9.06
N ILE A 121 12.10 -11.19 -9.79
CA ILE A 121 11.06 -10.17 -9.98
C ILE A 121 10.35 -9.85 -8.68
N MET A 122 10.01 -10.84 -7.86
CA MET A 122 9.43 -10.60 -6.53
C MET A 122 10.36 -9.75 -5.66
N LEU A 123 11.66 -10.08 -5.60
CA LEU A 123 12.64 -9.33 -4.80
C LEU A 123 12.87 -7.91 -5.33
N ALA A 124 13.01 -7.75 -6.65
CA ALA A 124 13.12 -6.43 -7.27
C ALA A 124 11.88 -5.58 -6.98
N SER A 125 10.69 -6.16 -7.16
CA SER A 125 9.40 -5.51 -6.87
C SER A 125 9.25 -5.17 -5.39
N PHE A 126 9.77 -6.00 -4.49
CA PHE A 126 9.74 -5.74 -3.04
C PHE A 126 10.65 -4.57 -2.66
N ILE A 127 11.88 -4.54 -3.17
CA ILE A 127 12.81 -3.42 -2.95
C ILE A 127 12.24 -2.12 -3.51
N LEU A 128 11.70 -2.18 -4.73
CA LEU A 128 11.09 -1.02 -5.37
C LEU A 128 9.80 -0.61 -4.69
N GLY A 129 8.98 -1.55 -4.27
CA GLY A 129 7.72 -1.27 -3.59
C GLY A 129 7.88 -0.71 -2.18
N ILE A 130 9.07 -0.78 -1.58
CA ILE A 130 9.40 -0.05 -0.36
C ILE A 130 9.65 1.44 -0.65
N ALA A 131 10.24 1.74 -1.81
CA ALA A 131 10.71 3.07 -2.18
C ALA A 131 9.71 3.86 -3.06
N LEU A 132 8.98 3.14 -3.90
CA LEU A 132 8.05 3.64 -4.90
C LEU A 132 6.62 3.32 -4.49
N PHE A 133 5.71 4.24 -4.79
CA PHE A 133 4.28 3.97 -4.74
C PHE A 133 3.92 2.81 -5.66
N PHE A 134 2.89 2.06 -5.27
CA PHE A 134 2.41 0.88 -6.00
C PHE A 134 2.19 1.16 -7.48
N GLU A 135 1.54 2.27 -7.81
CA GLU A 135 1.21 2.67 -9.17
C GLU A 135 2.48 2.99 -9.97
N VAL A 136 3.43 3.71 -9.38
CA VAL A 136 4.69 4.08 -10.02
C VAL A 136 5.56 2.84 -10.26
N GLY A 137 5.70 1.97 -9.26
CA GLY A 137 6.43 0.72 -9.35
C GLY A 137 5.82 -0.22 -10.39
N MET A 138 4.50 -0.34 -10.43
CA MET A 138 3.79 -1.17 -11.40
C MET A 138 4.01 -0.67 -12.83
N VAL A 139 3.79 0.62 -13.10
CA VAL A 139 3.97 1.21 -14.44
C VAL A 139 5.39 0.99 -14.96
N LEU A 140 6.39 1.07 -14.09
CA LEU A 140 7.78 0.83 -14.45
C LEU A 140 8.09 -0.66 -14.69
N LEU A 141 7.59 -1.55 -13.83
CA LEU A 141 7.95 -2.96 -13.86
C LEU A 141 7.19 -3.74 -14.92
N ILE A 142 5.94 -3.39 -15.23
CA ILE A 142 5.14 -4.05 -16.28
C ILE A 142 5.96 -4.29 -17.57
N PRO A 143 6.55 -3.26 -18.22
CA PRO A 143 7.27 -3.48 -19.46
C PRO A 143 8.52 -4.36 -19.28
N ILE A 144 9.22 -4.24 -18.16
CA ILE A 144 10.40 -5.07 -17.82
C ILE A 144 9.97 -6.53 -17.69
N VAL A 145 8.92 -6.79 -16.91
CA VAL A 145 8.35 -8.12 -16.68
C VAL A 145 7.87 -8.75 -17.99
N PHE A 146 7.21 -7.98 -18.86
CA PHE A 146 6.78 -8.46 -20.17
C PHE A 146 7.97 -8.83 -21.07
N ALA A 147 8.96 -7.95 -21.22
CA ALA A 147 10.13 -8.21 -22.05
C ALA A 147 10.86 -9.49 -21.61
N ILE A 148 10.98 -9.65 -20.30
CA ILE A 148 11.63 -10.81 -19.68
C ILE A 148 10.79 -12.08 -19.81
N ALA A 149 9.47 -11.99 -19.66
CA ALA A 149 8.58 -13.14 -19.83
C ALA A 149 8.69 -13.70 -21.26
N VAL A 150 8.73 -12.83 -22.26
CA VAL A 150 8.90 -13.22 -23.67
C VAL A 150 10.29 -13.80 -23.93
N GLU A 151 11.35 -13.15 -23.46
CA GLU A 151 12.75 -13.61 -23.63
C GLU A 151 13.05 -14.94 -22.90
N ALA A 152 12.37 -15.17 -21.76
CA ALA A 152 12.49 -16.41 -21.00
C ALA A 152 11.50 -17.50 -21.45
N ASP A 153 10.63 -17.20 -22.41
CA ASP A 153 9.52 -18.05 -22.88
C ASP A 153 8.62 -18.58 -21.74
N VAL A 154 8.29 -17.71 -20.79
CA VAL A 154 7.40 -18.02 -19.66
C VAL A 154 6.11 -17.18 -19.72
N PRO A 155 5.00 -17.65 -19.12
CA PRO A 155 3.76 -16.87 -19.07
C PRO A 155 3.96 -15.52 -18.40
N ILE A 156 3.36 -14.44 -18.92
CA ILE A 156 3.48 -13.12 -18.27
C ILE A 156 2.89 -13.15 -16.87
N LEU A 157 1.71 -13.77 -16.70
CA LEU A 157 1.04 -13.88 -15.40
C LEU A 157 1.90 -14.58 -14.36
N TYR A 158 2.78 -15.50 -14.79
CA TYR A 158 3.69 -16.19 -13.87
C TYR A 158 4.62 -15.22 -13.13
N LEU A 159 5.09 -14.19 -13.83
CA LEU A 159 5.95 -13.15 -13.28
C LEU A 159 5.14 -11.96 -12.73
N GLY A 160 4.07 -11.59 -13.42
CA GLY A 160 3.20 -10.46 -13.09
C GLY A 160 2.47 -10.63 -11.76
N ILE A 161 2.01 -11.84 -11.42
CA ILE A 161 1.40 -12.11 -10.11
C ILE A 161 2.42 -11.89 -8.99
N SER A 162 3.67 -12.34 -9.17
CA SER A 162 4.71 -12.16 -8.16
C SER A 162 5.14 -10.71 -8.00
N MET A 163 5.19 -9.96 -9.11
CA MET A 163 5.41 -8.51 -9.10
C MET A 163 4.29 -7.79 -8.34
N ALA A 164 3.02 -8.03 -8.71
CA ALA A 164 1.86 -7.39 -8.11
C ALA A 164 1.76 -7.71 -6.61
N ALA A 165 1.96 -8.98 -6.23
CA ALA A 165 1.94 -9.39 -4.82
C ALA A 165 3.01 -8.67 -4.00
N ALA A 166 4.25 -8.61 -4.49
CA ALA A 166 5.33 -7.93 -3.78
C ALA A 166 5.06 -6.42 -3.63
N LEU A 167 4.65 -5.73 -4.70
CA LEU A 167 4.30 -4.30 -4.65
C LEU A 167 3.10 -4.04 -3.72
N SER A 168 2.06 -4.88 -3.76
CA SER A 168 0.87 -4.72 -2.93
C SER A 168 1.18 -4.92 -1.45
N VAL A 169 1.98 -5.93 -1.12
CA VAL A 169 2.34 -6.23 0.27
C VAL A 169 3.19 -5.10 0.86
N THR A 170 4.18 -4.58 0.12
CA THR A 170 4.99 -3.46 0.62
C THR A 170 4.15 -2.19 0.78
N HIS A 171 3.26 -1.91 -0.18
CA HIS A 171 2.37 -0.75 -0.14
C HIS A 171 1.41 -0.79 1.05
N GLY A 172 0.87 -1.97 1.35
CA GLY A 172 -0.13 -2.14 2.40
C GLY A 172 0.45 -2.29 3.80
N PHE A 173 1.64 -2.88 3.95
CA PHE A 173 2.14 -3.32 5.27
C PHE A 173 3.28 -2.46 5.81
N LEU A 174 4.01 -1.71 4.97
CA LEU A 174 5.28 -1.10 5.36
C LEU A 174 5.22 0.44 5.37
N PRO A 175 5.53 1.10 6.49
CA PRO A 175 5.97 2.49 6.49
C PRO A 175 7.17 2.69 5.53
N PRO A 176 7.33 3.84 4.84
CA PRO A 176 6.62 5.11 5.01
C PRO A 176 5.28 5.23 4.25
N HIS A 177 4.68 4.12 3.80
CA HIS A 177 3.44 4.22 3.04
C HIS A 177 2.31 4.89 3.84
N PRO A 178 1.46 5.70 3.17
CA PRO A 178 0.38 6.44 3.78
C PRO A 178 -0.45 5.69 4.82
N ALA A 179 -0.97 4.53 4.46
CA ALA A 179 -1.87 3.77 5.32
C ALA A 179 -1.16 3.21 6.56
N PRO A 180 -0.01 2.50 6.45
CA PRO A 180 0.77 2.08 7.61
C PRO A 180 1.20 3.23 8.54
N VAL A 181 1.62 4.37 7.99
CA VAL A 181 2.03 5.53 8.80
C VAL A 181 0.83 6.14 9.51
N ALA A 182 -0.32 6.30 8.84
CA ALA A 182 -1.54 6.80 9.45
C ALA A 182 -2.00 5.92 10.62
N ILE A 183 -1.97 4.59 10.46
CA ILE A 183 -2.34 3.66 11.52
C ILE A 183 -1.35 3.75 12.70
N SER A 184 -0.06 3.87 12.40
CA SER A 184 0.99 3.99 13.42
C SER A 184 0.81 5.27 14.24
N ALA A 185 0.51 6.39 13.58
CA ALA A 185 0.20 7.68 14.22
C ALA A 185 -1.00 7.58 15.16
N VAL A 186 -2.13 7.03 14.67
CA VAL A 186 -3.37 6.89 15.47
C VAL A 186 -3.18 5.97 16.67
N LEU A 187 -2.36 4.91 16.54
CA LEU A 187 -2.07 3.98 17.62
C LEU A 187 -0.89 4.42 18.51
N GLY A 188 -0.23 5.54 18.22
CA GLY A 188 0.98 5.98 18.91
C GLY A 188 2.15 5.00 18.79
N ALA A 189 2.19 4.20 17.73
CA ALA A 189 3.23 3.21 17.48
C ALA A 189 4.47 3.85 16.85
N ASN A 190 5.65 3.35 17.20
CA ASN A 190 6.90 3.79 16.57
C ASN A 190 7.02 3.21 15.15
N ASP A 191 7.09 4.08 14.14
CA ASP A 191 7.17 3.69 12.73
C ASP A 191 8.33 2.73 12.41
N GLY A 192 9.47 2.90 13.07
CA GLY A 192 10.62 2.00 12.90
C GLY A 192 10.34 0.58 13.42
N LYS A 193 9.63 0.43 14.54
CA LYS A 193 9.18 -0.89 15.04
C LYS A 193 8.12 -1.48 14.11
N VAL A 194 7.15 -0.67 13.66
CA VAL A 194 6.11 -1.10 12.71
C VAL A 194 6.73 -1.57 11.40
N LEU A 195 7.74 -0.87 10.90
CA LEU A 195 8.52 -1.30 9.73
C LEU A 195 9.21 -2.65 9.95
N LEU A 196 9.88 -2.87 11.08
CA LEU A 196 10.58 -4.13 11.36
C LEU A 196 9.60 -5.31 11.45
N PHE A 197 8.52 -5.18 12.22
CA PHE A 197 7.48 -6.22 12.30
C PHE A 197 6.77 -6.39 10.96
N GLY A 198 6.50 -5.28 10.28
CA GLY A 198 5.92 -5.26 8.94
C GLY A 198 6.76 -6.05 7.95
N LEU A 199 8.09 -5.90 7.95
CA LEU A 199 9.00 -6.66 7.09
C LEU A 199 8.94 -8.16 7.38
N VAL A 200 8.90 -8.54 8.66
CA VAL A 200 8.78 -9.95 9.08
C VAL A 200 7.48 -10.58 8.56
N VAL A 201 6.39 -9.81 8.46
CA VAL A 201 5.10 -10.30 7.93
C VAL A 201 5.03 -10.19 6.40
N ALA A 202 5.60 -9.12 5.84
CA ALA A 202 5.55 -8.79 4.42
C ALA A 202 6.34 -9.81 3.57
N ILE A 203 7.51 -10.25 4.04
CA ILE A 203 8.32 -11.22 3.28
C ILE A 203 7.57 -12.54 3.09
N PRO A 204 7.05 -13.22 4.14
CA PRO A 204 6.20 -14.40 3.98
C PRO A 204 4.95 -14.12 3.14
N ALA A 205 4.26 -13.00 3.36
CA ALA A 205 3.06 -12.66 2.62
C ALA A 205 3.33 -12.52 1.11
N ALA A 206 4.43 -11.86 0.72
CA ALA A 206 4.83 -11.72 -0.68
C ALA A 206 5.19 -13.07 -1.32
N ILE A 207 5.86 -13.97 -0.56
CA ILE A 207 6.19 -15.32 -1.03
C ILE A 207 4.92 -16.16 -1.23
N ILE A 208 3.98 -16.10 -0.27
CA ILE A 208 2.73 -16.84 -0.31
C ILE A 208 1.82 -16.33 -1.44
N ALA A 209 1.56 -15.03 -1.50
CA ALA A 209 0.67 -14.40 -2.47
C ALA A 209 1.28 -14.27 -3.87
N GLY A 210 2.60 -14.32 -4.00
CA GLY A 210 3.31 -14.27 -5.27
C GLY A 210 3.65 -15.68 -5.79
N PRO A 211 4.89 -16.17 -5.61
CA PRO A 211 5.34 -17.44 -6.19
C PRO A 211 4.49 -18.66 -5.84
N LEU A 212 4.07 -18.82 -4.57
CA LEU A 212 3.28 -19.99 -4.16
C LEU A 212 1.87 -19.95 -4.73
N PHE A 213 1.18 -18.81 -4.60
CA PHE A 213 -0.16 -18.63 -5.17
C PHE A 213 -0.15 -18.77 -6.69
N THR A 214 0.90 -18.32 -7.37
CA THR A 214 1.02 -18.48 -8.83
C THR A 214 0.95 -19.95 -9.26
N LYS A 215 1.60 -20.86 -8.51
CA LYS A 215 1.53 -22.32 -8.79
C LYS A 215 0.10 -22.84 -8.63
N LEU A 216 -0.62 -22.33 -7.65
CA LEU A 216 -2.02 -22.69 -7.40
C LEU A 216 -2.93 -22.14 -8.50
N ALA A 217 -2.76 -20.87 -8.87
CA ALA A 217 -3.49 -20.19 -9.93
C ALA A 217 -3.31 -20.89 -11.28
N GLN A 218 -2.08 -21.31 -11.60
CA GLN A 218 -1.79 -22.06 -12.82
C GLN A 218 -2.53 -23.41 -12.88
N ARG A 219 -2.76 -24.04 -11.72
CA ARG A 219 -3.53 -25.30 -11.63
C ARG A 219 -5.03 -25.08 -11.84
N TYR A 220 -5.59 -23.98 -11.34
CA TYR A 220 -7.03 -23.70 -11.44
C TYR A 220 -7.45 -23.00 -12.72
N ALA A 221 -6.57 -22.19 -13.30
CA ALA A 221 -6.85 -21.42 -14.52
C ALA A 221 -5.70 -21.58 -15.54
N PRO A 222 -5.38 -22.80 -16.01
CA PRO A 222 -4.24 -23.05 -16.89
C PRO A 222 -4.29 -22.23 -18.19
N THR A 223 -5.48 -22.06 -18.77
CA THR A 223 -5.71 -21.28 -20.00
C THR A 223 -5.30 -19.81 -19.87
N ALA A 224 -5.37 -19.22 -18.67
CA ALA A 224 -4.92 -17.86 -18.43
C ALA A 224 -3.38 -17.74 -18.54
N PHE A 225 -2.65 -18.82 -18.26
CA PHE A 225 -1.19 -18.87 -18.33
C PHE A 225 -0.66 -19.32 -19.71
N GLU A 226 -1.52 -19.72 -20.64
CA GLU A 226 -1.12 -20.04 -22.02
C GLU A 226 -0.89 -18.78 -22.86
N GLN A 227 -1.40 -17.63 -22.41
CA GLN A 227 -1.19 -16.35 -23.08
C GLN A 227 0.27 -15.90 -22.92
N LYS A 228 1.04 -16.07 -24.01
CA LYS A 228 2.35 -15.47 -24.17
C LYS A 228 2.19 -14.02 -24.63
N GLY A 229 3.00 -13.13 -24.05
CA GLY A 229 2.90 -11.69 -24.31
C GLY A 229 3.16 -11.32 -25.75
N ASN A 230 2.38 -10.37 -26.26
CA ASN A 230 2.73 -9.65 -27.47
C ASN A 230 3.32 -8.28 -27.09
N LEU A 231 4.61 -8.07 -27.37
CA LEU A 231 5.28 -6.80 -27.05
C LEU A 231 4.62 -5.60 -27.75
N SER A 232 3.96 -5.80 -28.90
CA SER A 232 3.24 -4.72 -29.60
C SER A 232 2.01 -4.18 -28.85
N SER A 233 1.58 -4.87 -27.78
CA SER A 233 0.52 -4.39 -26.89
C SER A 233 1.01 -3.40 -25.84
N LEU A 234 2.33 -3.26 -25.67
CA LEU A 234 2.93 -2.22 -24.84
C LEU A 234 3.25 -1.03 -25.77
N GLY A 235 2.73 0.16 -25.45
CA GLY A 235 3.07 1.39 -26.18
C GLY A 235 4.55 1.77 -26.04
N GLU A 236 4.90 3.05 -26.21
CA GLU A 236 6.30 3.48 -26.00
C GLU A 236 6.75 3.22 -24.56
N VAL A 237 7.68 2.27 -24.41
CA VAL A 237 8.30 1.91 -23.14
C VAL A 237 9.53 2.77 -22.93
N LYS A 238 9.63 3.43 -21.78
CA LYS A 238 10.88 4.05 -21.34
C LYS A 238 11.90 2.98 -21.00
N THR A 239 12.75 2.63 -21.96
CA THR A 239 13.94 1.81 -21.73
C THR A 239 15.11 2.72 -21.42
N PHE A 240 15.81 2.47 -20.31
CA PHE A 240 17.06 3.18 -19.99
C PHE A 240 18.25 2.46 -20.59
N LYS A 241 19.22 3.19 -21.13
CA LYS A 241 20.51 2.59 -21.46
C LYS A 241 21.28 2.33 -20.16
N PRO A 242 22.00 1.20 -20.02
CA PRO A 242 22.80 0.91 -18.83
C PRO A 242 23.81 2.02 -18.47
N SER A 243 24.26 2.81 -19.44
CA SER A 243 25.18 3.94 -19.25
C SER A 243 24.54 5.19 -18.65
N GLU A 244 23.21 5.30 -18.67
CA GLU A 244 22.45 6.46 -18.19
C GLU A 244 21.94 6.27 -16.77
N ALA A 245 22.02 5.05 -16.24
CA ALA A 245 21.46 4.69 -14.95
C ALA A 245 22.54 4.55 -13.85
N PRO A 246 22.21 4.86 -12.58
CA PRO A 246 23.14 4.72 -11.46
C PRO A 246 23.50 3.25 -11.21
N SER A 247 24.63 3.02 -10.53
CA SER A 247 25.04 1.66 -10.16
C SER A 247 23.97 0.97 -9.30
N PHE A 248 23.94 -0.37 -9.33
CA PHE A 248 22.98 -1.15 -8.53
C PHE A 248 23.02 -0.78 -7.04
N GLY A 249 24.22 -0.68 -6.46
CA GLY A 249 24.39 -0.34 -5.04
C GLY A 249 23.86 1.05 -4.71
N LEU A 250 24.16 2.05 -5.56
CA LEU A 250 23.65 3.40 -5.37
C LEU A 250 22.13 3.45 -5.52
N SER A 251 21.57 2.74 -6.51
CA SER A 251 20.13 2.63 -6.74
C SER A 251 19.41 2.03 -5.54
N VAL A 252 19.91 0.92 -4.99
CA VAL A 252 19.33 0.28 -3.80
C VAL A 252 19.45 1.19 -2.58
N LEU A 253 20.63 1.79 -2.37
CA LEU A 253 20.88 2.68 -1.24
C LEU A 253 19.93 3.88 -1.28
N THR A 254 19.81 4.57 -2.42
CA THR A 254 18.94 5.75 -2.55
C THR A 254 17.47 5.39 -2.44
N SER A 255 17.06 4.25 -3.02
CA SER A 255 15.69 3.74 -2.92
C SER A 255 15.31 3.43 -1.47
N LEU A 256 16.19 2.71 -0.76
CA LEU A 256 15.92 2.28 0.61
C LEU A 256 16.33 3.31 1.66
N PHE A 257 16.85 4.47 1.26
CA PHE A 257 17.39 5.48 2.17
C PHE A 257 16.38 5.91 3.26
N PRO A 258 15.11 6.25 2.95
CA PRO A 258 14.14 6.62 3.98
C PRO A 258 13.90 5.50 4.99
N VAL A 259 13.87 4.25 4.51
CA VAL A 259 13.60 3.05 5.31
C VAL A 259 14.79 2.69 6.20
N ILE A 260 16.01 2.85 5.70
CA ILE A 260 17.24 2.68 6.49
C ILE A 260 17.27 3.71 7.63
N LEU A 261 16.95 4.97 7.36
CA LEU A 261 16.86 6.02 8.38
C LEU A 261 15.77 5.71 9.42
N MET A 262 14.60 5.28 8.95
CA MET A 262 13.47 4.94 9.82
C MET A 262 13.77 3.73 10.71
N ALA A 263 14.39 2.69 10.17
CA ALA A 263 14.88 1.56 10.97
C ALA A 263 15.94 1.99 11.99
N GLY A 264 16.79 2.97 11.65
CA GLY A 264 17.78 3.55 12.56
C GLY A 264 17.20 4.39 13.71
N SER A 265 15.96 4.87 13.57
CA SER A 265 15.23 5.63 14.60
C SER A 265 14.81 4.78 15.81
N VAL A 266 14.97 3.46 15.73
CA VAL A 266 14.55 2.47 16.75
C VAL A 266 15.41 2.50 18.03
N LYS A 267 16.13 3.60 18.31
CA LYS A 267 17.01 3.74 19.49
C LYS A 267 16.30 3.82 20.84
N ASN A 268 14.96 3.87 20.90
CA ASN A 268 14.20 3.74 22.16
C ASN A 268 13.66 2.31 22.34
N LEU A 269 14.58 1.36 22.49
CA LEU A 269 14.28 -0.06 22.80
C LEU A 269 14.47 -0.42 24.28
N VAL A 270 14.60 0.58 25.16
CA VAL A 270 14.50 0.45 26.63
C VAL A 270 13.65 1.58 27.15
#